data_AF-A0A847JZG0-F1
#
_entry.id   AF-A0A847JZG0-F1
#
_cell.length_a   1.000
_cell.length_b   1.000
_cell.length_c   1.000
_cell.angle_alpha   90.00
_cell.angle_beta   90.00
_cell.angle_gamma   90.00
#
_symmetry.space_group_name_H-M   'P 1'
#
loop_
_entity.id
_entity.type
_entity.pdbx_description
1 polymer ?
#
loop_
_entity_poly.entity_id
_entity_poly.type
_entity_poly.pdbx_seq_one_letter_code
_entity_poly.pdbx_strand_id
1 'polypeptide(L)'
;MMRIAVAASAGLLTLAVSDAAGMAREDTPAQRFLTAQGFESPPALYREALDTFLQAEAAYRRKDYVGAERALQNLWSRHPPGTDEWAAAYRQAWEIGRSHGINIGCPPAYYALRMLTECVRWRRSPDSHTKPLAAATLTVVLVGKSSGVQPTTSDDLTQGRGKQASHVLEAGLLAENHRVLRDSLWLFCEYMRAASDGRLDVRVRFLHLPELEVPVAVTISNGRRFAGLSGDAWGRIWSAVPSRTRAESDWWWVIYPSCIPEQYPDFERTEFITGGMGTGHDGLSPCFIIDDRWMTRKPPHLGLGPYTDIERHTYLPQWLQHEFMHHLFRTYPQLGLEARDHQWFDRKTWPGDFEGRIEPDYYAEALTKRLKDADPPLHVALRYAPPPARLFKGVKLEDLVGSYRHEPVENDWHIGTLKLETVDGKPGLRWTNKAGATWTLTPDLAKGILRTGPDCPYYDATRPDGVPFRILLRRDRNGNWLPEVDGFAFHGGRYAPTGK
;
A
#
# COMPACT_ATOMS: atom_id res chain seq x y z
N MET A 1 53.93 -51.67 -50.89
CA MET A 1 54.92 -52.50 -50.16
C MET A 1 55.33 -51.75 -48.90
N MET A 2 55.34 -52.45 -47.74
CA MET A 2 56.03 -52.14 -46.45
C MET A 2 55.96 -50.72 -45.87
N ARG A 3 55.22 -50.41 -44.80
CA ARG A 3 55.43 -50.71 -43.34
C ARG A 3 56.86 -50.49 -42.80
N ILE A 4 56.98 -49.52 -41.88
CA ILE A 4 57.63 -49.49 -40.54
C ILE A 4 57.21 -48.13 -39.95
N ALA A 5 56.28 -48.00 -38.99
CA ALA A 5 56.29 -48.35 -37.56
C ALA A 5 57.38 -47.61 -36.75
N VAL A 6 57.01 -46.48 -36.12
CA VAL A 6 57.71 -45.91 -34.97
C VAL A 6 56.69 -45.73 -33.85
N ALA A 7 56.96 -46.40 -32.73
CA ALA A 7 56.21 -46.36 -31.49
C ALA A 7 56.57 -45.09 -30.69
N ALA A 8 55.57 -44.48 -30.06
CA ALA A 8 55.79 -43.57 -28.94
C ALA A 8 54.86 -43.98 -27.80
N SER A 9 55.50 -44.31 -26.68
CA SER A 9 54.95 -44.93 -25.49
C SER A 9 54.05 -44.00 -24.70
N ALA A 10 53.00 -44.58 -24.12
CA ALA A 10 52.06 -43.96 -23.21
C ALA A 10 52.75 -43.60 -21.87
N GLY A 11 52.62 -42.32 -21.48
CA GLY A 11 52.79 -41.87 -20.09
C GLY A 11 51.43 -41.41 -19.56
N LEU A 12 50.79 -42.24 -18.74
CA LEU A 12 49.65 -41.81 -17.93
C LEU A 12 50.16 -40.80 -16.88
N LEU A 13 49.72 -39.55 -16.97
CA LEU A 13 49.70 -38.65 -15.82
C LEU A 13 48.30 -38.71 -15.20
N THR A 14 48.16 -39.54 -14.16
CA THR A 14 47.10 -39.41 -13.15
C THR A 14 47.34 -38.13 -12.37
N LEU A 15 46.64 -37.04 -12.73
CA LEU A 15 46.47 -35.89 -11.85
C LEU A 15 45.50 -36.29 -10.74
N ALA A 16 46.06 -36.67 -9.59
CA ALA A 16 45.35 -36.72 -8.34
C ALA A 16 44.89 -35.30 -7.99
N VAL A 17 43.58 -35.07 -8.03
CA VAL A 17 42.96 -33.91 -7.37
C VAL A 17 42.75 -34.31 -5.92
N SER A 18 43.72 -33.97 -5.08
CA SER A 18 43.58 -34.00 -3.62
C SER A 18 42.99 -32.69 -3.11
N ASP A 19 42.28 -32.82 -1.99
CA ASP A 19 41.30 -31.92 -1.39
C ASP A 19 41.67 -30.45 -1.12
N ALA A 20 40.57 -29.71 -0.93
CA ALA A 20 40.43 -28.34 -0.50
C ALA A 20 41.15 -27.98 0.81
N ALA A 21 41.65 -26.73 0.89
CA ALA A 21 41.52 -25.85 2.06
C ALA A 21 42.18 -24.49 1.75
N GLY A 22 41.45 -23.38 1.91
CA GLY A 22 42.08 -22.08 2.18
C GLY A 22 41.90 -20.94 1.17
N MET A 23 40.90 -20.95 0.28
CA MET A 23 40.39 -19.67 -0.22
C MET A 23 39.29 -19.21 0.72
N ALA A 24 39.59 -18.19 1.55
CA ALA A 24 38.58 -17.51 2.34
C ALA A 24 37.45 -17.11 1.38
N ARG A 25 36.27 -17.72 1.53
CA ARG A 25 35.05 -17.24 0.86
C ARG A 25 34.90 -15.79 1.30
N GLU A 26 34.96 -14.85 0.36
CA GLU A 26 34.57 -13.47 0.67
C GLU A 26 33.18 -13.50 1.28
N ASP A 27 33.02 -12.86 2.44
CA ASP A 27 31.73 -12.74 3.11
C ASP A 27 30.71 -12.15 2.16
N THR A 28 29.54 -12.77 2.04
CA THR A 28 28.47 -12.23 1.19
C THR A 28 27.99 -10.87 1.73
N PRO A 29 27.38 -9.99 0.90
CA PRO A 29 26.81 -8.73 1.38
C PRO A 29 25.89 -8.90 2.60
N ALA A 30 25.06 -9.95 2.62
CA ALA A 30 24.22 -10.27 3.76
C ALA A 30 25.03 -10.64 5.00
N GLN A 31 26.06 -11.49 4.87
CA GLN A 31 26.92 -11.87 5.99
C GLN A 31 27.61 -10.65 6.61
N ARG A 32 28.17 -9.76 5.78
CA ARG A 32 28.79 -8.52 6.25
C ARG A 32 27.81 -7.63 7.01
N PHE A 33 26.59 -7.48 6.51
CA PHE A 33 25.55 -6.73 7.19
C PHE A 33 25.19 -7.35 8.54
N LEU A 34 24.89 -8.66 8.58
CA LEU A 34 24.44 -9.35 9.79
C LEU A 34 25.53 -9.36 10.87
N THR A 35 26.79 -9.62 10.49
CA THR A 35 27.94 -9.52 11.40
C THR A 35 28.13 -8.10 11.92
N ALA A 36 27.95 -7.06 11.08
CA ALA A 36 28.02 -5.67 11.54
C ALA A 36 26.88 -5.28 12.51
N GLN A 37 25.77 -6.02 12.49
CA GLN A 37 24.68 -5.90 13.48
C GLN A 37 24.88 -6.81 14.70
N GLY A 38 26.05 -7.45 14.85
CA GLY A 38 26.35 -8.35 15.97
C GLY A 38 25.68 -9.73 15.87
N PHE A 39 25.17 -10.12 14.70
CA PHE A 39 24.54 -11.42 14.48
C PHE A 39 25.46 -12.37 13.70
N GLU A 40 26.34 -13.07 14.43
CA GLU A 40 27.44 -13.84 13.83
C GLU A 40 26.99 -15.17 13.20
N SER A 41 25.91 -15.79 13.69
CA SER A 41 25.44 -17.11 13.24
C SER A 41 23.95 -17.11 12.86
N PRO A 42 23.56 -16.38 11.79
CA PRO A 42 22.18 -16.34 11.34
C PRO A 42 21.70 -17.68 10.79
N PRO A 43 20.41 -18.04 10.97
CA PRO A 43 19.80 -19.18 10.29
C PRO A 43 20.02 -19.11 8.78
N ALA A 44 20.26 -20.27 8.13
CA ALA A 44 20.62 -20.33 6.72
C ALA A 44 19.61 -19.61 5.82
N LEU A 45 18.31 -19.89 5.98
CA LEU A 45 17.24 -19.25 5.23
C LEU A 45 17.20 -17.73 5.42
N TYR A 46 17.45 -17.25 6.64
CA TYR A 46 17.48 -15.81 6.95
C TYR A 46 18.59 -15.10 6.18
N ARG A 47 19.79 -15.66 6.20
CA ARG A 47 20.95 -15.13 5.45
C ARG A 47 20.74 -15.22 3.94
N GLU A 48 20.29 -16.38 3.45
CA GLU A 48 20.17 -16.64 2.02
C GLU A 48 19.05 -15.83 1.35
N ALA A 49 17.93 -15.61 2.05
CA ALA A 49 16.87 -14.72 1.60
C ALA A 49 17.38 -13.28 1.45
N LEU A 50 18.08 -12.77 2.47
CA LEU A 50 18.66 -11.43 2.43
C LEU A 50 19.71 -11.30 1.32
N ASP A 51 20.61 -12.27 1.20
CA ASP A 51 21.66 -12.25 0.18
C ASP A 51 21.08 -12.29 -1.23
N THR A 52 20.08 -13.14 -1.46
CA THR A 52 19.36 -13.21 -2.73
C THR A 52 18.68 -11.88 -3.04
N PHE A 53 18.01 -11.26 -2.06
CA PHE A 53 17.37 -9.97 -2.27
C PHE A 53 18.38 -8.90 -2.70
N LEU A 54 19.50 -8.76 -1.99
CA LEU A 54 20.53 -7.76 -2.28
C LEU A 54 21.14 -7.99 -3.68
N GLN A 55 21.40 -9.25 -4.05
CA GLN A 55 21.92 -9.59 -5.38
C GLN A 55 20.91 -9.30 -6.48
N ALA A 56 19.66 -9.73 -6.30
CA ALA A 56 18.59 -9.56 -7.28
C ALA A 56 18.21 -8.08 -7.45
N GLU A 57 18.12 -7.31 -6.37
CA GLU A 57 17.84 -5.88 -6.42
C GLU A 57 18.96 -5.16 -7.19
N ALA A 58 20.22 -5.42 -6.84
CA ALA A 58 21.35 -4.79 -7.51
C ALA A 58 21.41 -5.14 -9.01
N ALA A 59 21.14 -6.40 -9.38
CA ALA A 59 21.05 -6.82 -10.77
C ALA A 59 19.88 -6.12 -11.50
N TYR A 60 18.69 -6.08 -10.88
CA TYR A 60 17.52 -5.40 -11.43
C TYR A 60 17.78 -3.91 -11.68
N ARG A 61 18.39 -3.21 -10.72
CA ARG A 61 18.73 -1.78 -10.84
C ARG A 61 19.74 -1.50 -11.96
N ARG A 62 20.64 -2.45 -12.24
CA ARG A 62 21.55 -2.41 -13.42
C ARG A 62 20.91 -2.87 -14.73
N LYS A 63 19.59 -3.16 -14.72
CA LYS A 63 18.84 -3.74 -15.85
C LYS A 63 19.34 -5.13 -16.28
N ASP A 64 20.09 -5.81 -15.42
CA ASP A 64 20.45 -7.22 -15.59
C ASP A 64 19.30 -8.11 -15.09
N TYR A 65 18.22 -8.14 -15.86
CA TYR A 65 17.04 -8.91 -15.50
C TYR A 65 17.28 -10.43 -15.55
N VAL A 66 18.25 -10.89 -16.36
CA VAL A 66 18.63 -12.31 -16.43
C VAL A 66 19.38 -12.72 -15.16
N GLY A 67 20.31 -11.90 -14.68
CA GLY A 67 21.01 -12.12 -13.41
C GLY A 67 20.05 -12.09 -12.22
N ALA A 68 19.12 -11.12 -12.19
CA ALA A 68 18.09 -11.04 -11.16
C ALA A 68 17.18 -12.29 -11.16
N GLU A 69 16.71 -12.72 -12.33
CA GLU A 69 15.89 -13.94 -12.50
C GLU A 69 16.62 -15.18 -11.99
N ARG A 70 17.90 -15.34 -12.36
CA ARG A 70 18.72 -16.47 -11.91
C ARG A 70 18.88 -16.51 -10.40
N ALA A 71 19.17 -15.37 -9.76
CA ALA A 71 19.32 -15.30 -8.31
C ALA A 71 18.02 -15.74 -7.60
N LEU A 72 16.88 -15.21 -8.05
CA LEU A 72 15.56 -15.55 -7.49
C LEU A 72 15.20 -17.03 -7.73
N GLN A 73 15.38 -17.56 -8.95
CA GLN A 73 15.12 -18.97 -9.25
C GLN A 73 16.01 -19.92 -8.42
N ASN A 74 17.27 -19.55 -8.18
CA ASN A 74 18.17 -20.33 -7.33
C ASN A 74 17.70 -20.35 -5.86
N LEU A 75 17.09 -19.28 -5.35
CA LEU A 75 16.47 -19.29 -4.03
C LEU A 75 15.21 -20.15 -4.04
N TRP A 76 14.27 -19.89 -4.95
CA TRP A 76 12.96 -20.54 -4.98
C TRP A 76 13.02 -22.03 -5.33
N SER A 77 14.05 -22.51 -6.03
CA SER A 77 14.26 -23.95 -6.24
C SER A 77 14.71 -24.70 -4.99
N ARG A 78 15.39 -24.01 -4.07
CA ARG A 78 15.86 -24.58 -2.79
C ARG A 78 14.88 -24.36 -1.66
N HIS A 79 14.18 -23.22 -1.70
CA HIS A 79 13.18 -22.81 -0.71
C HIS A 79 11.87 -22.42 -1.39
N PRO A 80 11.08 -23.37 -1.91
CA PRO A 80 9.87 -23.05 -2.67
C PRO A 80 8.92 -22.12 -1.92
N PRO A 81 8.28 -21.14 -2.58
CA PRO A 81 7.29 -20.28 -1.92
C PRO A 81 6.12 -21.10 -1.34
N GLY A 82 5.57 -20.65 -0.20
CA GLY A 82 4.41 -21.30 0.42
C GLY A 82 4.71 -22.60 1.19
N THR A 83 5.97 -22.93 1.41
CA THR A 83 6.38 -24.10 2.22
C THR A 83 6.35 -23.81 3.72
N ASP A 84 6.40 -24.89 4.52
CA ASP A 84 6.43 -24.83 5.99
C ASP A 84 7.65 -24.08 6.55
N GLU A 85 8.79 -24.14 5.87
CA GLU A 85 10.02 -23.44 6.28
C GLU A 85 9.83 -21.92 6.32
N TRP A 86 9.08 -21.33 5.38
CA TRP A 86 8.80 -19.89 5.38
C TRP A 86 7.84 -19.50 6.50
N ALA A 87 6.83 -20.33 6.76
CA ALA A 87 5.92 -20.14 7.89
C ALA A 87 6.66 -20.25 9.24
N ALA A 88 7.61 -21.19 9.36
CA ALA A 88 8.48 -21.31 10.53
C ALA A 88 9.42 -20.10 10.68
N ALA A 89 9.99 -19.63 9.56
CA ALA A 89 10.88 -18.48 9.52
C ALA A 89 10.19 -17.15 9.90
N TYR A 90 8.86 -17.06 9.76
CA TYR A 90 8.09 -15.89 10.20
C TYR A 90 8.34 -15.58 11.69
N ARG A 91 8.11 -16.54 12.57
CA ARG A 91 8.28 -16.37 14.02
C ARG A 91 9.74 -16.15 14.39
N GLN A 92 10.64 -16.87 13.73
CA GLN A 92 12.08 -16.72 13.94
C GLN A 92 12.57 -15.32 13.59
N ALA A 93 12.12 -14.75 12.46
CA ALA A 93 12.50 -13.39 12.07
C ALA A 93 12.01 -12.34 13.07
N TRP A 94 10.80 -12.53 13.61
CA TRP A 94 10.24 -11.66 14.64
C TRP A 94 11.10 -11.68 15.92
N GLU A 95 11.51 -12.87 16.38
CA GLU A 95 12.38 -13.02 17.54
C GLU A 95 13.78 -12.41 17.31
N ILE A 96 14.35 -12.59 16.11
CA ILE A 96 15.63 -11.99 15.72
C ILE A 96 15.53 -10.46 15.75
N GLY A 97 14.48 -9.87 15.19
CA GLY A 97 14.30 -8.42 15.20
C GLY A 97 14.24 -7.85 16.62
N ARG A 98 13.54 -8.53 17.53
CA ARG A 98 13.45 -8.14 18.93
C ARG A 98 14.78 -8.31 19.70
N SER A 99 15.57 -9.33 19.39
CA SER A 99 16.79 -9.68 20.15
C SER A 99 18.06 -9.00 19.63
N HIS A 100 18.17 -8.81 18.31
CA HIS A 100 19.35 -8.26 17.64
C HIS A 100 19.11 -6.88 17.03
N GLY A 101 17.86 -6.37 17.08
CA GLY A 101 17.51 -5.06 16.54
C GLY A 101 17.48 -5.00 15.00
N ILE A 102 17.36 -6.15 14.32
CA ILE A 102 17.40 -6.26 12.85
C ILE A 102 15.98 -6.45 12.29
N ASN A 103 15.50 -5.51 11.47
CA ASN A 103 14.20 -5.66 10.83
C ASN A 103 14.32 -5.73 9.30
N ILE A 104 14.28 -6.94 8.75
CA ILE A 104 14.28 -7.19 7.30
C ILE A 104 12.97 -7.82 6.81
N GLY A 105 11.89 -7.73 7.60
CA GLY A 105 10.61 -8.37 7.32
C GLY A 105 10.44 -9.76 7.95
N CYS A 106 9.20 -10.20 8.03
CA CYS A 106 8.78 -11.48 8.60
C CYS A 106 7.85 -12.19 7.61
N PRO A 107 8.28 -13.26 6.92
CA PRO A 107 9.61 -13.89 6.97
C PRO A 107 10.72 -13.01 6.35
N PRO A 108 12.01 -13.34 6.55
CA PRO A 108 13.12 -12.45 6.18
C PRO A 108 13.14 -12.15 4.69
N ALA A 109 13.05 -10.86 4.34
CA ALA A 109 12.99 -10.31 2.99
C ALA A 109 11.88 -10.88 2.08
N TYR A 110 10.97 -11.70 2.59
CA TYR A 110 10.12 -12.56 1.74
C TYR A 110 9.13 -11.77 0.90
N TYR A 111 8.49 -10.74 1.46
CA TYR A 111 7.59 -9.85 0.71
C TYR A 111 8.33 -9.16 -0.44
N ALA A 112 9.51 -8.59 -0.14
CA ALA A 112 10.33 -7.92 -1.13
C ALA A 112 10.82 -8.89 -2.22
N LEU A 113 11.19 -10.12 -1.87
CA LEU A 113 11.55 -11.18 -2.82
C LEU A 113 10.37 -11.58 -3.73
N ARG A 114 9.15 -11.70 -3.18
CA ARG A 114 7.94 -11.99 -3.97
C ARG A 114 7.61 -10.85 -4.92
N MET A 115 7.64 -9.60 -4.45
CA MET A 115 7.44 -8.42 -5.30
C MET A 115 8.49 -8.32 -6.40
N LEU A 116 9.77 -8.53 -6.08
CA LEU A 116 10.86 -8.46 -7.05
C LEU A 116 10.78 -9.60 -8.08
N THR A 117 10.31 -10.79 -7.69
CA THR A 117 10.03 -11.90 -8.61
C THR A 117 8.97 -11.51 -9.64
N GLU A 118 7.92 -10.82 -9.22
CA GLU A 118 6.89 -10.28 -10.12
C GLU A 118 7.46 -9.21 -11.07
N CYS A 119 8.28 -8.29 -10.54
CA CYS A 119 8.96 -7.27 -11.35
C CYS A 119 9.86 -7.88 -12.42
N VAL A 120 10.71 -8.85 -12.04
CA VAL A 120 11.62 -9.53 -12.95
C VAL A 120 10.86 -10.32 -14.01
N ARG A 121 9.84 -11.10 -13.60
CA ARG A 121 8.97 -11.84 -14.53
C ARG A 121 8.37 -10.94 -15.59
N TRP A 122 7.83 -9.79 -15.18
CA TRP A 122 7.30 -8.81 -16.11
C TRP A 122 8.39 -8.24 -17.03
N ARG A 123 9.54 -7.80 -16.50
CA ARG A 123 10.65 -7.26 -17.33
C ARG A 123 11.20 -8.26 -18.35
N ARG A 124 11.13 -9.56 -18.05
CA ARG A 124 11.56 -10.64 -18.93
C ARG A 124 10.51 -11.02 -19.97
N SER A 125 9.26 -10.60 -19.79
CA SER A 125 8.20 -10.82 -20.77
C SER A 125 8.48 -10.05 -22.07
N PRO A 126 8.20 -10.65 -23.25
CA PRO A 126 8.30 -9.97 -24.55
C PRO A 126 7.49 -8.66 -24.62
N ASP A 127 6.40 -8.57 -23.86
CA ASP A 127 5.45 -7.45 -23.89
C ASP A 127 5.75 -6.35 -22.85
N SER A 128 6.88 -6.44 -22.13
CA SER A 128 7.20 -5.57 -20.99
C SER A 128 7.15 -4.07 -21.29
N HIS A 129 7.23 -3.66 -22.56
CA HIS A 129 7.23 -2.26 -22.99
C HIS A 129 6.30 -1.95 -24.17
N THR A 130 5.39 -2.87 -24.51
CA THR A 130 4.54 -2.73 -25.71
C THR A 130 3.18 -2.13 -25.41
N LYS A 131 2.71 -2.20 -24.16
CA LYS A 131 1.37 -1.77 -23.77
C LYS A 131 1.32 -0.25 -23.46
N PRO A 132 0.20 0.44 -23.77
CA PRO A 132 0.03 1.85 -23.40
C PRO A 132 0.16 2.06 -21.90
N LEU A 133 0.97 3.05 -21.53
CA LEU A 133 1.26 3.41 -20.15
C LEU A 133 0.33 4.52 -19.67
N ALA A 134 -0.52 4.23 -18.69
CA ALA A 134 -1.22 5.23 -17.90
C ALA A 134 -0.38 5.60 -16.66
N ALA A 135 -0.70 6.74 -16.04
CA ALA A 135 -0.06 7.15 -14.80
C ALA A 135 -1.12 7.37 -13.71
N ALA A 136 -0.77 7.00 -12.49
CA ALA A 136 -1.40 7.44 -11.25
C ALA A 136 -0.41 8.31 -10.47
N THR A 137 -0.88 9.40 -9.88
CA THR A 137 -0.04 10.27 -9.04
C THR A 137 -0.23 9.91 -7.57
N LEU A 138 0.84 9.47 -6.90
CA LEU A 138 0.92 9.34 -5.45
C LEU A 138 1.44 10.65 -4.85
N THR A 139 0.59 11.37 -4.14
CA THR A 139 1.01 12.56 -3.40
C THR A 139 1.31 12.20 -1.95
N VAL A 140 2.59 12.32 -1.58
CA VAL A 140 3.07 12.21 -0.20
C VAL A 140 2.91 13.57 0.49
N VAL A 141 2.00 13.62 1.45
CA VAL A 141 1.69 14.80 2.26
C VAL A 141 2.50 14.74 3.55
N LEU A 142 3.40 15.71 3.71
CA LEU A 142 4.29 15.84 4.86
C LEU A 142 3.74 16.94 5.78
N VAL A 143 3.09 16.52 6.87
CA VAL A 143 2.53 17.43 7.88
C VAL A 143 3.65 17.94 8.79
N GLY A 144 3.77 19.26 8.94
CA GLY A 144 4.90 19.86 9.65
C GLY A 144 4.87 19.69 11.15
N LYS A 145 3.69 19.72 11.78
CA LYS A 145 3.54 19.73 13.24
C LYS A 145 2.39 18.83 13.69
N SER A 146 2.50 18.24 14.88
CA SER A 146 1.37 17.62 15.57
C SER A 146 1.36 18.01 17.04
N SER A 147 0.19 17.95 17.68
CA SER A 147 0.08 18.14 19.12
C SER A 147 -1.03 17.31 19.74
N GLY A 148 -0.84 16.91 21.00
CA GLY A 148 -1.77 16.05 21.70
C GLY A 148 -1.34 15.72 23.12
N VAL A 149 -2.18 14.97 23.82
CA VAL A 149 -1.84 14.42 25.13
C VAL A 149 -1.03 13.14 24.94
N GLN A 150 0.18 13.13 25.49
CA GLN A 150 1.12 12.01 25.45
C GLN A 150 1.23 11.37 26.85
N PRO A 151 0.83 10.11 27.04
CA PRO A 151 0.88 9.45 28.34
C PRO A 151 2.33 9.20 28.76
N THR A 152 2.58 9.24 30.07
CA THR A 152 3.91 8.99 30.64
C THR A 152 4.01 7.64 31.34
N THR A 153 2.86 7.04 31.66
CA THR A 153 2.72 5.72 32.29
C THR A 153 1.56 4.94 31.67
N SER A 154 1.52 3.63 31.90
CA SER A 154 0.42 2.76 31.49
C SER A 154 -0.93 3.20 32.10
N ASP A 155 -0.90 3.74 33.32
CA ASP A 155 -2.08 4.31 33.98
C ASP A 155 -2.55 5.59 33.30
N ASP A 156 -1.64 6.47 32.87
CA ASP A 156 -1.97 7.65 32.08
C ASP A 156 -2.67 7.24 30.78
N LEU A 157 -2.11 6.27 30.05
CA LEU A 157 -2.68 5.76 28.81
C LEU A 157 -4.09 5.20 29.02
N THR A 158 -4.29 4.41 30.09
CA THR A 158 -5.59 3.80 30.40
C THR A 158 -6.64 4.84 30.78
N GLN A 159 -6.22 5.93 31.44
CA GLN A 159 -7.13 6.98 31.92
C GLN A 159 -7.23 8.18 30.95
N GLY A 160 -6.62 8.10 29.77
CA GLY A 160 -6.63 9.18 28.77
C GLY A 160 -5.92 10.46 29.26
N ARG A 161 -4.92 10.31 30.13
CA ARG A 161 -4.11 11.40 30.70
C ARG A 161 -2.72 11.42 30.10
N GLY A 162 -1.95 12.44 30.47
CA GLY A 162 -0.56 12.58 30.05
C GLY A 162 -0.13 14.04 30.05
N LYS A 163 1.01 14.30 29.43
CA LYS A 163 1.52 15.66 29.21
C LYS A 163 1.06 16.16 27.85
N GLN A 164 0.72 17.44 27.76
CA GLN A 164 0.58 18.08 26.45
C GLN A 164 1.95 18.08 25.76
N ALA A 165 2.01 17.56 24.54
CA ALA A 165 3.20 17.49 23.73
C ALA A 165 2.93 18.10 22.34
N SER A 166 3.98 18.67 21.76
CA SER A 166 4.01 19.14 20.38
C SER A 166 5.24 18.56 19.70
N HIS A 167 5.07 18.10 18.48
CA HIS A 167 6.10 17.44 17.70
C HIS A 167 6.23 18.11 16.33
N VAL A 168 7.43 18.05 15.77
CA VAL A 168 7.75 18.54 14.43
C VAL A 168 8.19 17.39 13.56
N LEU A 169 7.93 17.50 12.27
CA LEU A 169 8.27 16.49 11.27
C LEU A 169 9.77 16.16 11.33
N GLU A 170 10.08 14.87 11.29
CA GLU A 170 11.44 14.35 11.24
C GLU A 170 12.18 14.92 10.01
N ALA A 171 13.33 15.58 10.27
CA ALA A 171 14.05 16.36 9.27
C ALA A 171 14.76 15.50 8.21
N GLY A 172 15.19 14.29 8.56
CA GLY A 172 15.72 13.29 7.64
C GLY A 172 14.76 12.89 6.52
N LEU A 173 13.44 13.03 6.70
CA LEU A 173 12.47 12.84 5.61
C LEU A 173 12.57 13.90 4.52
N LEU A 174 13.10 15.08 4.83
CA LEU A 174 13.31 16.18 3.89
C LEU A 174 14.72 16.17 3.27
N ALA A 175 15.64 15.39 3.86
CA ALA A 175 17.02 15.31 3.41
C ALA A 175 17.15 14.67 2.02
N GLU A 176 18.20 15.05 1.30
CA GLU A 176 18.60 14.44 0.01
C GLU A 176 17.43 14.30 -1.00
N ASN A 177 16.57 15.33 -1.08
CA ASN A 177 15.37 15.31 -1.94
C ASN A 177 14.47 14.09 -1.64
N HIS A 178 14.14 13.90 -0.35
CA HIS A 178 13.27 12.84 0.14
C HIS A 178 13.80 11.43 -0.08
N ARG A 179 15.12 11.25 -0.03
CA ARG A 179 15.76 9.95 -0.33
C ARG A 179 15.11 8.81 0.44
N VAL A 180 14.94 8.95 1.76
CA VAL A 180 14.30 7.92 2.61
C VAL A 180 12.95 7.48 2.05
N LEU A 181 12.09 8.43 1.66
CA LEU A 181 10.75 8.13 1.16
C LEU A 181 10.78 7.54 -0.25
N ARG A 182 11.68 8.04 -1.12
CA ARG A 182 11.85 7.53 -2.49
C ARG A 182 12.38 6.10 -2.50
N ASP A 183 13.38 5.81 -1.69
CA ASP A 183 13.98 4.48 -1.55
C ASP A 183 12.94 3.48 -1.02
N SER A 184 12.14 3.90 -0.03
CA SER A 184 11.04 3.11 0.53
C SER A 184 9.97 2.75 -0.50
N LEU A 185 9.66 3.67 -1.42
CA LEU A 185 8.61 3.48 -2.43
C LEU A 185 9.09 2.76 -3.69
N TRP A 186 10.39 2.68 -3.94
CA TRP A 186 10.91 2.23 -5.23
C TRP A 186 10.37 0.84 -5.64
N LEU A 187 10.51 -0.16 -4.77
CA LEU A 187 10.07 -1.52 -5.09
C LEU A 187 8.54 -1.59 -5.21
N PHE A 188 7.82 -0.87 -4.37
CA PHE A 188 6.35 -0.79 -4.44
C PHE A 188 5.87 -0.20 -5.78
N CYS A 189 6.46 0.91 -6.24
CA CYS A 189 6.12 1.50 -7.53
C CYS A 189 6.47 0.58 -8.71
N GLU A 190 7.64 -0.08 -8.70
CA GLU A 190 7.99 -1.06 -9.73
C GLU A 190 7.05 -2.28 -9.70
N TYR A 191 6.66 -2.73 -8.50
CA TYR A 191 5.70 -3.81 -8.32
C TYR A 191 4.31 -3.46 -8.86
N MET A 192 3.82 -2.24 -8.62
CA MET A 192 2.54 -1.78 -9.17
C MET A 192 2.56 -1.72 -10.70
N ARG A 193 3.71 -1.37 -11.28
CA ARG A 193 3.92 -1.45 -12.72
C ARG A 193 3.88 -2.88 -13.22
N ALA A 194 4.55 -3.81 -12.56
CA ALA A 194 4.54 -5.22 -12.94
C ALA A 194 3.16 -5.90 -12.74
N ALA A 195 2.46 -5.56 -11.65
CA ALA A 195 1.14 -6.06 -11.30
C ALA A 195 0.09 -5.67 -12.36
N SER A 196 0.24 -4.48 -12.96
CA SER A 196 -0.61 -3.99 -14.06
C SER A 196 -0.11 -4.39 -15.45
N ASP A 197 0.79 -5.37 -15.56
CA ASP A 197 1.46 -5.79 -16.79
C ASP A 197 2.11 -4.63 -17.57
N GLY A 198 2.69 -3.67 -16.85
CA GLY A 198 3.37 -2.51 -17.41
C GLY A 198 2.45 -1.38 -17.86
N ARG A 199 1.16 -1.40 -17.49
CA ARG A 199 0.16 -0.41 -17.93
C ARG A 199 -0.06 0.74 -16.97
N LEU A 200 0.42 0.65 -15.73
CA LEU A 200 0.33 1.71 -14.73
C LEU A 200 1.72 2.13 -14.24
N ASP A 201 2.00 3.42 -14.34
CA ASP A 201 3.15 4.08 -13.71
C ASP A 201 2.68 4.85 -12.46
N VAL A 202 3.41 4.71 -11.35
CA VAL A 202 3.10 5.43 -10.11
C VAL A 202 4.08 6.58 -9.96
N ARG A 203 3.58 7.81 -10.16
CA ARG A 203 4.39 9.03 -10.10
C ARG A 203 4.31 9.62 -8.70
N VAL A 204 5.45 9.66 -8.02
CA VAL A 204 5.54 10.18 -6.65
C VAL A 204 5.75 11.69 -6.68
N ARG A 205 4.92 12.42 -5.93
CA ARG A 205 5.07 13.86 -5.68
C ARG A 205 5.04 14.13 -4.18
N PHE A 206 5.78 15.13 -3.74
CA PHE A 206 5.82 15.54 -2.33
C PHE A 206 5.10 16.88 -2.14
N LEU A 207 4.27 16.97 -1.12
CA LEU A 207 3.58 18.18 -0.68
C LEU A 207 3.97 18.47 0.77
N HIS A 208 4.64 19.58 1.01
CA HIS A 208 5.11 19.95 2.34
C HIS A 208 4.16 20.98 2.93
N LEU A 209 3.74 20.74 4.17
CA LEU A 209 2.85 21.62 4.92
C LEU A 209 3.53 21.97 6.25
N PRO A 210 4.65 22.73 6.24
CA PRO A 210 5.50 22.94 7.43
C PRO A 210 4.78 23.65 8.58
N GLU A 211 3.81 24.51 8.25
CA GLU A 211 3.03 25.25 9.25
C GLU A 211 1.73 24.54 9.65
N LEU A 212 1.37 23.44 8.99
CA LEU A 212 0.17 22.69 9.36
C LEU A 212 0.42 21.93 10.65
N GLU A 213 -0.38 22.25 11.67
CA GLU A 213 -0.46 21.51 12.92
C GLU A 213 -1.77 20.72 13.01
N VAL A 214 -1.63 19.42 13.26
CA VAL A 214 -2.77 18.48 13.39
C VAL A 214 -2.85 17.88 14.79
N PRO A 215 -4.06 17.69 15.34
CA PRO A 215 -4.20 16.97 16.59
C PRO A 215 -3.87 15.49 16.42
N VAL A 216 -3.21 14.94 17.43
CA VAL A 216 -2.89 13.52 17.59
C VAL A 216 -3.33 13.03 18.96
N ALA A 217 -3.58 11.74 19.10
CA ALA A 217 -3.94 11.13 20.38
C ALA A 217 -3.27 9.77 20.54
N VAL A 218 -2.98 9.42 21.79
CA VAL A 218 -2.54 8.08 22.18
C VAL A 218 -3.66 7.43 22.99
N THR A 219 -4.20 6.32 22.49
CA THR A 219 -5.42 5.70 23.05
C THR A 219 -5.32 4.19 23.10
N ILE A 220 -6.22 3.56 23.86
CA ILE A 220 -6.46 2.12 23.83
C ILE A 220 -7.86 1.90 23.24
N SER A 221 -7.95 1.01 22.26
CA SER A 221 -9.22 0.55 21.70
C SER A 221 -9.14 -0.94 21.38
N ASN A 222 -10.13 -1.72 21.81
CA ASN A 222 -10.18 -3.18 21.60
C ASN A 222 -8.89 -3.91 22.00
N GLY A 223 -8.28 -3.51 23.12
CA GLY A 223 -7.03 -4.09 23.64
C GLY A 223 -5.76 -3.73 22.85
N ARG A 224 -5.88 -2.92 21.79
CA ARG A 224 -4.76 -2.41 20.99
C ARG A 224 -4.47 -0.96 21.35
N ARG A 225 -3.21 -0.56 21.24
CA ARG A 225 -2.76 0.81 21.50
C ARG A 225 -2.58 1.54 20.19
N PHE A 226 -3.10 2.76 20.12
CA PHE A 226 -3.03 3.62 18.94
C PHE A 226 -2.27 4.90 19.31
N ALA A 227 -1.48 5.41 18.38
CA ALA A 227 -0.81 6.71 18.50
C ALA A 227 -0.88 7.43 17.15
N GLY A 228 -1.97 8.18 16.92
CA GLY A 228 -2.14 8.81 15.61
C GLY A 228 -3.13 9.96 15.53
N LEU A 229 -3.44 10.33 14.29
CA LEU A 229 -4.31 11.48 13.97
C LEU A 229 -5.67 11.35 14.69
N SER A 230 -6.15 12.46 15.25
CA SER A 230 -7.37 12.49 16.06
C SER A 230 -8.24 13.69 15.72
N GLY A 231 -9.43 13.79 16.33
CA GLY A 231 -10.29 14.98 16.23
C GLY A 231 -10.53 15.45 14.80
N ASP A 232 -10.25 16.74 14.54
CA ASP A 232 -10.42 17.39 13.24
C ASP A 232 -9.19 17.30 12.31
N ALA A 233 -8.19 16.47 12.63
CA ALA A 233 -6.95 16.37 11.86
C ALA A 233 -7.16 16.17 10.36
N TRP A 234 -8.04 15.25 9.96
CA TRP A 234 -8.37 15.01 8.54
C TRP A 234 -8.98 16.22 7.86
N GLY A 235 -9.87 16.94 8.56
CA GLY A 235 -10.45 18.18 8.06
C GLY A 235 -9.38 19.24 7.80
N ARG A 236 -8.42 19.38 8.72
CA ARG A 236 -7.28 20.31 8.59
C ARG A 236 -6.36 19.93 7.44
N ILE A 237 -5.97 18.66 7.34
CA ILE A 237 -5.10 18.14 6.28
C ILE A 237 -5.75 18.42 4.92
N TRP A 238 -6.98 17.96 4.70
CA TRP A 238 -7.63 18.11 3.40
C TRP A 238 -7.98 19.56 3.04
N SER A 239 -8.14 20.43 4.03
CA SER A 239 -8.29 21.88 3.81
C SER A 239 -6.98 22.55 3.42
N ALA A 240 -5.84 22.06 3.94
CA ALA A 240 -4.51 22.57 3.63
C ALA A 240 -3.98 22.08 2.27
N VAL A 241 -4.47 20.94 1.75
CA VAL A 241 -4.08 20.46 0.42
C VAL A 241 -4.67 21.35 -0.68
N PRO A 242 -3.84 21.95 -1.57
CA PRO A 242 -4.33 22.78 -2.66
C PRO A 242 -5.35 22.05 -3.55
N SER A 243 -6.38 22.75 -4.02
CA SER A 243 -7.42 22.18 -4.89
C SER A 243 -6.85 21.53 -6.15
N ARG A 244 -5.82 22.16 -6.75
CA ARG A 244 -5.10 21.60 -7.89
C ARG A 244 -4.42 20.27 -7.55
N THR A 245 -3.74 20.19 -6.40
CA THR A 245 -3.13 18.93 -5.93
C THR A 245 -4.18 17.85 -5.75
N ARG A 246 -5.33 18.17 -5.14
CA ARG A 246 -6.46 17.23 -5.01
C ARG A 246 -6.97 16.73 -6.37
N ALA A 247 -7.02 17.59 -7.38
CA ALA A 247 -7.47 17.23 -8.72
C ALA A 247 -6.44 16.43 -9.54
N GLU A 248 -5.17 16.44 -9.15
CA GLU A 248 -4.07 15.78 -9.88
C GLU A 248 -3.57 14.49 -9.19
N SER A 249 -3.95 14.27 -7.92
CA SER A 249 -3.61 13.07 -7.16
C SER A 249 -4.58 11.94 -7.44
N ASP A 250 -4.05 10.73 -7.57
CA ASP A 250 -4.82 9.50 -7.55
C ASP A 250 -4.72 8.83 -6.19
N TRP A 251 -3.53 8.84 -5.58
CA TRP A 251 -3.22 8.17 -4.31
C TRP A 251 -2.63 9.17 -3.32
N TRP A 252 -2.75 8.85 -2.04
CA TRP A 252 -2.26 9.68 -0.95
C TRP A 252 -1.36 8.88 -0.01
N TRP A 253 -0.35 9.54 0.53
CA TRP A 253 0.38 9.06 1.70
C TRP A 253 0.54 10.20 2.68
N VAL A 254 -0.18 10.15 3.79
CA VAL A 254 -0.09 11.15 4.85
C VAL A 254 0.92 10.70 5.89
N ILE A 255 1.95 11.52 6.06
CA ILE A 255 3.01 11.33 7.06
C ILE A 255 2.94 12.50 8.04
N TYR A 256 2.88 12.20 9.34
CA TYR A 256 2.72 13.20 10.39
C TYR A 256 3.68 12.98 11.57
N PRO A 257 3.97 14.01 12.38
CA PRO A 257 4.91 13.87 13.49
C PRO A 257 4.40 12.92 14.58
N SER A 258 5.22 11.93 14.92
CA SER A 258 4.87 10.87 15.87
C SER A 258 4.57 11.39 17.28
N CYS A 259 3.53 10.83 17.89
CA CYS A 259 3.19 11.04 19.31
C CYS A 259 3.49 9.79 20.16
N ILE A 260 4.23 8.81 19.65
CA ILE A 260 4.55 7.60 20.42
C ILE A 260 5.38 7.96 21.65
N PRO A 261 4.95 7.58 22.87
CA PRO A 261 5.58 7.93 24.15
C PRO A 261 6.80 7.06 24.51
N GLU A 262 7.56 6.61 23.52
CA GLU A 262 8.65 5.61 23.69
C GLU A 262 9.82 6.08 24.58
N GLN A 263 9.92 7.37 24.86
CA GLN A 263 10.93 7.91 25.78
C GLN A 263 10.65 7.56 27.26
N TYR A 264 9.45 7.05 27.57
CA TYR A 264 9.08 6.65 28.92
C TYR A 264 9.26 5.14 29.11
N PRO A 265 9.76 4.69 30.28
CA PRO A 265 10.07 3.27 30.53
C PRO A 265 8.92 2.29 30.25
N ASP A 266 7.68 2.67 30.57
CA ASP A 266 6.47 1.85 30.32
C ASP A 266 6.23 1.55 28.83
N PHE A 267 6.82 2.35 27.95
CA PHE A 267 6.54 2.31 26.52
C PHE A 267 7.77 2.01 25.65
N GLU A 268 8.94 1.82 26.26
CA GLU A 268 10.20 1.59 25.55
C GLU A 268 10.12 0.41 24.56
N ARG A 269 9.30 -0.60 24.85
CA ARG A 269 9.11 -1.81 24.02
C ARG A 269 7.66 -2.05 23.62
N THR A 270 6.81 -1.04 23.78
CA THR A 270 5.38 -1.19 23.60
C THR A 270 4.99 -0.94 22.14
N GLU A 271 4.15 -1.82 21.59
CA GLU A 271 3.57 -1.64 20.27
C GLU A 271 2.49 -0.56 20.29
N PHE A 272 2.54 0.32 19.30
CA PHE A 272 1.50 1.29 18.98
C PHE A 272 1.21 1.24 17.48
N ILE A 273 -0.06 1.21 17.14
CA ILE A 273 -0.55 1.37 15.77
C ILE A 273 -0.58 2.85 15.45
N THR A 274 0.17 3.26 14.43
CA THR A 274 0.33 4.67 14.02
C THR A 274 -0.30 4.99 12.68
N GLY A 275 -1.07 4.07 12.12
CA GLY A 275 -1.74 4.31 10.86
C GLY A 275 -2.17 3.01 10.20
N GLY A 276 -2.18 3.05 8.88
CA GLY A 276 -2.63 1.96 8.03
C GLY A 276 -3.19 2.48 6.70
N MET A 277 -4.12 1.74 6.11
CA MET A 277 -4.81 2.10 4.88
C MET A 277 -6.17 2.76 5.13
N GLY A 278 -6.26 4.05 4.81
CA GLY A 278 -7.50 4.82 4.79
C GLY A 278 -8.00 5.13 3.38
N THR A 279 -8.83 6.17 3.31
CA THR A 279 -9.30 6.76 2.05
C THR A 279 -8.91 8.23 1.97
N GLY A 280 -8.64 8.74 0.76
CA GLY A 280 -8.38 10.15 0.54
C GLY A 280 -9.64 11.02 0.71
N HIS A 281 -9.50 12.31 0.39
CA HIS A 281 -10.56 13.31 0.59
C HIS A 281 -11.87 13.04 -0.20
N ASP A 282 -11.82 12.16 -1.19
CA ASP A 282 -12.94 11.76 -2.03
C ASP A 282 -13.71 10.54 -1.45
N GLY A 283 -13.19 9.93 -0.38
CA GLY A 283 -13.74 8.71 0.20
C GLY A 283 -13.47 7.44 -0.60
N LEU A 284 -12.63 7.49 -1.64
CA LEU A 284 -12.38 6.37 -2.55
C LEU A 284 -10.89 6.07 -2.73
N SER A 285 -10.10 7.09 -3.05
CA SER A 285 -8.66 6.98 -3.32
C SER A 285 -7.91 6.34 -2.14
N PRO A 286 -6.87 5.52 -2.39
CA PRO A 286 -6.06 4.96 -1.31
C PRO A 286 -5.31 6.06 -0.57
N CYS A 287 -5.27 5.95 0.75
CA CYS A 287 -4.49 6.84 1.61
C CYS A 287 -3.67 6.01 2.59
N PHE A 288 -2.37 5.87 2.34
CA PHE A 288 -1.44 5.35 3.34
C PHE A 288 -1.31 6.37 4.47
N ILE A 289 -1.24 5.89 5.71
CA ILE A 289 -1.20 6.73 6.90
C ILE A 289 -0.10 6.17 7.79
N ILE A 290 0.83 7.02 8.20
CA ILE A 290 1.92 6.60 9.09
C ILE A 290 2.50 7.79 9.82
N ASP A 291 3.08 7.57 11.00
CA ASP A 291 3.92 8.57 11.63
C ASP A 291 5.31 8.63 10.97
N ASP A 292 5.94 9.80 11.06
CA ASP A 292 7.22 10.11 10.44
C ASP A 292 8.38 9.22 10.94
N ARG A 293 8.39 8.89 12.22
CA ARG A 293 9.47 8.12 12.84
C ARG A 293 9.45 6.65 12.43
N TRP A 294 8.32 6.09 12.04
CA TRP A 294 8.27 4.76 11.42
C TRP A 294 9.08 4.68 10.13
N MET A 295 9.30 5.81 9.45
CA MET A 295 10.10 5.86 8.23
C MET A 295 11.60 5.97 8.52
N THR A 296 12.00 6.40 9.70
CA THR A 296 13.42 6.64 10.02
C THR A 296 13.99 5.67 11.04
N ARG A 297 13.15 5.04 11.87
CA ARG A 297 13.56 4.05 12.86
C ARG A 297 12.61 2.85 12.96
N LYS A 298 13.16 1.75 13.45
CA LYS A 298 12.40 0.55 13.78
C LYS A 298 11.45 0.85 14.94
N PRO A 299 10.14 0.55 14.80
CA PRO A 299 9.22 0.54 15.93
C PRO A 299 9.72 -0.42 17.00
N PRO A 300 9.55 -0.11 18.30
CA PRO A 300 10.16 -0.91 19.37
C PRO A 300 9.79 -2.40 19.39
N HIS A 301 8.63 -2.76 18.85
CA HIS A 301 8.17 -4.15 18.76
C HIS A 301 8.75 -4.90 17.54
N LEU A 302 9.39 -4.21 16.60
CA LEU A 302 9.99 -4.77 15.38
C LEU A 302 11.53 -4.69 15.39
N GLY A 303 12.12 -3.88 16.27
CA GLY A 303 13.56 -3.75 16.42
C GLY A 303 13.95 -2.48 17.18
N LEU A 304 15.23 -2.13 17.15
CA LEU A 304 15.77 -0.97 17.87
C LEU A 304 16.62 -0.09 16.95
N GLY A 305 16.52 1.23 17.13
CA GLY A 305 17.36 2.20 16.42
C GLY A 305 16.89 2.54 14.99
N PRO A 306 17.67 3.37 14.27
CA PRO A 306 17.34 3.79 12.92
C PRO A 306 17.35 2.61 11.94
N TYR A 307 16.57 2.73 10.86
CA TYR A 307 16.68 1.80 9.74
C TYR A 307 17.99 2.02 9.00
N THR A 308 18.72 0.93 8.73
CA THR A 308 19.71 0.91 7.65
C THR A 308 19.02 0.91 6.28
N ASP A 309 19.75 1.24 5.22
CA ASP A 309 19.21 1.17 3.84
C ASP A 309 18.76 -0.26 3.48
N ILE A 310 19.52 -1.27 3.91
CA ILE A 310 19.19 -2.68 3.70
C ILE A 310 17.86 -3.05 4.36
N GLU A 311 17.68 -2.67 5.63
CA GLU A 311 16.43 -2.93 6.36
C GLU A 311 15.27 -2.18 5.71
N ARG A 312 15.48 -0.92 5.31
CA ARG A 312 14.46 -0.11 4.63
C ARG A 312 14.00 -0.76 3.33
N HIS A 313 14.92 -1.23 2.50
CA HIS A 313 14.62 -1.87 1.22
C HIS A 313 13.96 -3.25 1.36
N THR A 314 14.15 -3.93 2.48
CA THR A 314 13.61 -5.29 2.70
C THR A 314 12.30 -5.28 3.48
N TYR A 315 12.18 -4.44 4.50
CA TYR A 315 11.00 -4.37 5.36
C TYR A 315 9.88 -3.48 4.82
N LEU A 316 10.17 -2.25 4.36
CA LEU A 316 9.07 -1.35 3.96
C LEU A 316 8.20 -1.83 2.80
N PRO A 317 8.69 -2.64 1.84
CA PRO A 317 7.81 -3.31 0.88
C PRO A 317 6.75 -4.18 1.55
N GLN A 318 7.05 -4.85 2.66
CA GLN A 318 6.07 -5.62 3.43
C GLN A 318 4.95 -4.72 3.95
N TRP A 319 5.30 -3.63 4.64
CA TRP A 319 4.31 -2.70 5.17
C TRP A 319 3.47 -2.06 4.06
N LEU A 320 4.10 -1.54 2.99
CA LEU A 320 3.38 -0.94 1.87
C LEU A 320 2.45 -1.94 1.15
N GLN A 321 2.90 -3.19 0.97
CA GLN A 321 2.07 -4.22 0.34
C GLN A 321 0.88 -4.58 1.23
N HIS A 322 1.09 -4.77 2.54
CA HIS A 322 0.03 -5.02 3.51
C HIS A 322 -1.08 -3.98 3.40
N GLU A 323 -0.71 -2.71 3.55
CA GLU A 323 -1.68 -1.62 3.53
C GLU A 323 -2.38 -1.49 2.18
N PHE A 324 -1.64 -1.64 1.08
CA PHE A 324 -2.23 -1.51 -0.25
C PHE A 324 -3.18 -2.65 -0.61
N MET A 325 -2.98 -3.86 -0.07
CA MET A 325 -3.84 -5.00 -0.35
C MET A 325 -5.26 -4.82 0.23
N HIS A 326 -5.40 -4.19 1.41
CA HIS A 326 -6.74 -3.75 1.89
C HIS A 326 -7.47 -2.90 0.85
N HIS A 327 -6.76 -1.96 0.21
CA HIS A 327 -7.35 -1.13 -0.82
C HIS A 327 -7.73 -1.91 -2.08
N LEU A 328 -6.86 -2.82 -2.55
CA LEU A 328 -7.17 -3.65 -3.71
C LEU A 328 -8.39 -4.54 -3.46
N PHE A 329 -8.48 -5.19 -2.29
CA PHE A 329 -9.59 -6.06 -1.98
C PHE A 329 -10.90 -5.29 -1.81
N ARG A 330 -10.87 -4.09 -1.22
CA ARG A 330 -12.01 -3.17 -1.19
C ARG A 330 -12.44 -2.69 -2.58
N THR A 331 -11.48 -2.54 -3.51
CA THR A 331 -11.76 -2.11 -4.89
C THR A 331 -12.45 -3.21 -5.70
N TYR A 332 -12.21 -4.48 -5.36
CA TYR A 332 -12.79 -5.64 -6.03
C TYR A 332 -13.52 -6.57 -5.05
N PRO A 333 -14.61 -6.09 -4.41
CA PRO A 333 -15.31 -6.88 -3.39
C PRO A 333 -15.89 -8.19 -3.95
N GLN A 334 -16.20 -8.23 -5.25
CA GLN A 334 -16.69 -9.42 -5.94
C GLN A 334 -15.71 -10.59 -5.96
N LEU A 335 -14.41 -10.33 -5.72
CA LEU A 335 -13.39 -11.38 -5.67
C LEU A 335 -13.36 -12.09 -4.31
N GLY A 336 -14.06 -11.58 -3.29
CA GLY A 336 -14.16 -12.20 -1.97
C GLY A 336 -12.84 -12.26 -1.19
N LEU A 337 -11.86 -11.42 -1.56
CA LEU A 337 -10.50 -11.47 -1.00
C LEU A 337 -10.39 -10.83 0.40
N GLU A 338 -11.32 -9.94 0.77
CA GLU A 338 -11.45 -9.40 2.13
C GLU A 338 -12.92 -9.13 2.48
N ALA A 339 -13.67 -10.17 2.84
CA ALA A 339 -15.05 -10.00 3.32
C ALA A 339 -15.09 -9.53 4.78
N ARG A 340 -14.04 -9.83 5.55
CA ARG A 340 -13.81 -9.34 6.91
C ARG A 340 -12.40 -8.79 7.00
N ASP A 341 -12.24 -7.73 7.81
CA ASP A 341 -10.97 -7.08 8.05
C ASP A 341 -9.87 -8.10 8.39
N HIS A 342 -8.77 -8.06 7.64
CA HIS A 342 -7.61 -8.94 7.81
C HIS A 342 -7.91 -10.45 7.73
N GLN A 343 -8.98 -10.89 7.05
CA GLN A 343 -9.37 -12.30 7.03
C GLN A 343 -8.27 -13.26 6.55
N TRP A 344 -7.37 -12.80 5.68
CA TRP A 344 -6.31 -13.62 5.10
C TRP A 344 -5.25 -14.07 6.12
N PHE A 345 -5.22 -13.55 7.35
CA PHE A 345 -4.38 -14.16 8.39
C PHE A 345 -4.90 -15.55 8.81
N ASP A 346 -6.18 -15.84 8.62
CA ASP A 346 -6.72 -17.18 8.82
C ASP A 346 -6.73 -17.95 7.51
N ARG A 347 -5.78 -18.88 7.38
CA ARG A 347 -5.63 -19.78 6.23
C ARG A 347 -6.91 -20.56 5.87
N LYS A 348 -7.81 -20.78 6.83
CA LYS A 348 -9.09 -21.47 6.60
C LYS A 348 -10.09 -20.64 5.79
N THR A 349 -9.88 -19.32 5.70
CA THR A 349 -10.74 -18.41 4.94
C THR A 349 -10.29 -18.23 3.50
N TRP A 350 -9.13 -18.79 3.12
CA TRP A 350 -8.56 -18.59 1.80
C TRP A 350 -9.38 -19.33 0.73
N PRO A 351 -9.41 -18.81 -0.52
CA PRO A 351 -9.93 -19.57 -1.64
C PRO A 351 -9.28 -20.95 -1.74
N GLY A 352 -10.07 -21.98 -2.09
CA GLY A 352 -9.61 -23.36 -2.09
C GLY A 352 -8.51 -23.67 -3.12
N ASP A 353 -8.39 -22.84 -4.16
CA ASP A 353 -7.33 -22.90 -5.15
C ASP A 353 -6.04 -22.18 -4.70
N PHE A 354 -6.01 -21.55 -3.52
CA PHE A 354 -4.78 -20.95 -2.99
C PHE A 354 -3.97 -22.02 -2.26
N GLU A 355 -2.69 -22.11 -2.56
CA GLU A 355 -1.79 -23.16 -2.08
C GLU A 355 -0.82 -22.68 -0.99
N GLY A 356 -0.56 -21.37 -0.94
CA GLY A 356 0.33 -20.72 0.02
C GLY A 356 -0.09 -20.87 1.47
N ARG A 357 0.74 -20.34 2.37
CA ARG A 357 0.58 -20.54 3.83
C ARG A 357 0.56 -19.27 4.65
N ILE A 358 1.21 -18.23 4.16
CA ILE A 358 1.37 -16.96 4.85
C ILE A 358 0.90 -15.81 3.96
N GLU A 359 0.55 -14.68 4.58
CA GLU A 359 0.07 -13.47 3.92
C GLU A 359 0.74 -13.10 2.57
N PRO A 360 2.09 -13.08 2.42
CA PRO A 360 2.70 -12.72 1.14
C PRO A 360 2.44 -13.75 0.03
N ASP A 361 2.13 -15.01 0.38
CA ASP A 361 1.62 -15.98 -0.58
C ASP A 361 0.20 -15.64 -1.01
N TYR A 362 -0.67 -15.30 -0.04
CA TYR A 362 -2.04 -14.86 -0.32
C TYR A 362 -2.06 -13.71 -1.32
N TYR A 363 -1.20 -12.70 -1.12
CA TYR A 363 -1.10 -11.54 -1.98
C TYR A 363 -0.63 -11.88 -3.39
N ALA A 364 0.38 -12.73 -3.51
CA ALA A 364 0.88 -13.15 -4.82
C ALA A 364 -0.14 -14.02 -5.58
N GLU A 365 -0.87 -14.89 -4.88
CA GLU A 365 -1.93 -15.71 -5.46
C GLU A 365 -3.18 -14.87 -5.80
N ALA A 366 -3.57 -13.93 -4.93
CA ALA A 366 -4.61 -12.96 -5.23
C ALA A 366 -4.26 -12.13 -6.47
N LEU A 367 -3.00 -11.69 -6.58
CA LEU A 367 -2.55 -10.99 -7.77
C LEU A 367 -2.70 -11.85 -9.03
N THR A 368 -2.10 -13.04 -9.02
CA THR A 368 -1.95 -13.87 -10.22
C THR A 368 -3.21 -14.62 -10.63
N LYS A 369 -4.05 -15.02 -9.67
CA LYS A 369 -5.24 -15.85 -9.91
C LYS A 369 -6.53 -15.04 -9.95
N ARG A 370 -6.51 -13.76 -9.56
CA ARG A 370 -7.70 -12.90 -9.50
C ARG A 370 -7.47 -11.48 -10.04
N LEU A 371 -6.56 -10.70 -9.44
CA LEU A 371 -6.47 -9.26 -9.69
C LEU A 371 -5.95 -8.88 -11.08
N LYS A 372 -5.08 -9.70 -11.69
CA LYS A 372 -4.58 -9.45 -13.05
C LYS A 372 -5.68 -9.52 -14.12
N ASP A 373 -6.68 -10.35 -13.88
CA ASP A 373 -7.83 -10.55 -14.76
C ASP A 373 -9.08 -9.81 -14.27
N ALA A 374 -8.93 -8.94 -13.26
CA ALA A 374 -10.05 -8.19 -12.70
C ALA A 374 -10.65 -7.19 -13.71
N ASP A 375 -11.95 -6.95 -13.56
CA ASP A 375 -12.71 -5.95 -14.31
C ASP A 375 -13.32 -4.93 -13.34
N PRO A 376 -13.05 -3.63 -13.50
CA PRO A 376 -12.09 -3.04 -14.45
C PRO A 376 -10.63 -3.44 -14.14
N PRO A 377 -9.72 -3.42 -15.12
CA PRO A 377 -8.32 -3.80 -14.87
C PRO A 377 -7.59 -2.78 -13.99
N LEU A 378 -6.53 -3.22 -13.29
CA LEU A 378 -5.80 -2.42 -12.30
C LEU A 378 -5.39 -1.02 -12.79
N HIS A 379 -4.88 -0.87 -14.02
CA HIS A 379 -4.46 0.43 -14.56
C HIS A 379 -5.61 1.41 -14.82
N VAL A 380 -6.86 0.92 -14.78
CA VAL A 380 -8.09 1.73 -14.85
C VAL A 380 -8.61 2.02 -13.46
N ALA A 381 -8.80 0.98 -12.64
CA ALA A 381 -9.42 1.08 -11.32
C ALA A 381 -8.60 1.95 -10.36
N LEU A 382 -7.28 1.92 -10.48
CA LEU A 382 -6.38 2.64 -9.57
C LEU A 382 -6.12 4.09 -9.97
N ARG A 383 -6.96 4.67 -10.84
CA ARG A 383 -6.90 6.08 -11.23
C ARG A 383 -8.11 6.82 -10.68
N TYR A 384 -7.87 7.66 -9.69
CA TYR A 384 -8.89 8.39 -8.93
C TYR A 384 -8.95 9.87 -9.29
N ALA A 385 -7.96 10.42 -10.00
CA ALA A 385 -7.96 11.82 -10.41
C ALA A 385 -9.26 12.13 -11.17
N PRO A 386 -10.04 13.14 -10.72
CA PRO A 386 -11.40 13.36 -11.19
C PRO A 386 -11.47 13.64 -12.69
N PRO A 387 -12.63 13.39 -13.32
CA PRO A 387 -12.82 13.74 -14.71
C PRO A 387 -12.66 15.24 -14.94
N PRO A 388 -12.07 15.67 -16.08
CA PRO A 388 -12.01 17.06 -16.45
C PRO A 388 -13.41 17.70 -16.46
N ALA A 389 -13.55 18.90 -15.88
CA ALA A 389 -14.84 19.59 -15.75
C ALA A 389 -15.64 19.70 -17.07
N ARG A 390 -14.94 19.76 -18.21
CA ARG A 390 -15.55 19.77 -19.56
C ARG A 390 -16.41 18.54 -19.87
N LEU A 391 -16.14 17.38 -19.27
CA LEU A 391 -16.91 16.16 -19.51
C LEU A 391 -18.27 16.20 -18.82
N PHE A 392 -18.40 16.89 -17.69
CA PHE A 392 -19.69 17.05 -17.04
C PHE A 392 -20.64 17.98 -17.79
N LYS A 393 -20.15 18.84 -18.70
CA LYS A 393 -21.03 19.65 -19.57
C LYS A 393 -21.94 18.80 -20.46
N GLY A 394 -21.54 17.55 -20.74
CA GLY A 394 -22.33 16.62 -21.55
C GLY A 394 -23.34 15.80 -20.73
N VAL A 395 -23.24 15.80 -19.40
CA VAL A 395 -24.14 15.04 -18.52
C VAL A 395 -25.44 15.80 -18.36
N LYS A 396 -26.56 15.12 -18.56
CA LYS A 396 -27.90 15.68 -18.35
C LYS A 396 -28.50 15.11 -17.07
N LEU A 397 -29.50 15.79 -16.49
CA LEU A 397 -30.13 15.30 -15.25
C LEU A 397 -30.85 13.97 -15.46
N GLU A 398 -31.36 13.73 -16.67
CA GLU A 398 -31.97 12.47 -17.08
C GLU A 398 -30.98 11.30 -17.02
N ASP A 399 -29.68 11.55 -17.25
CA ASP A 399 -28.64 10.52 -17.18
C ASP A 399 -28.35 10.06 -15.72
N LEU A 400 -28.83 10.83 -14.74
CA LEU A 400 -28.66 10.58 -13.30
C LEU A 400 -29.87 9.89 -12.67
N VAL A 401 -30.99 9.78 -13.40
CA VAL A 401 -32.20 9.13 -12.91
C VAL A 401 -32.01 7.61 -12.94
N GLY A 402 -32.37 6.94 -11.85
CA GLY A 402 -32.26 5.49 -11.76
C GLY A 402 -32.15 5.00 -10.33
N SER A 403 -31.99 3.69 -10.20
CA SER A 403 -31.74 3.03 -8.91
C SER A 403 -30.25 2.73 -8.74
N TYR A 404 -29.76 2.94 -7.53
CA TYR A 404 -28.36 2.82 -7.15
C TYR A 404 -28.23 2.03 -5.86
N ARG A 405 -27.13 1.30 -5.71
CA ARG A 405 -26.79 0.58 -4.48
C ARG A 405 -25.37 0.91 -4.03
N HIS A 406 -25.19 1.11 -2.74
CA HIS A 406 -23.88 1.16 -2.10
C HIS A 406 -23.18 -0.20 -2.23
N GLU A 407 -21.87 -0.20 -2.36
CA GLU A 407 -21.06 -1.42 -2.43
C GLU A 407 -20.07 -1.44 -1.25
N PRO A 408 -20.25 -2.32 -0.24
CA PRO A 408 -21.29 -3.36 -0.09
C PRO A 408 -22.66 -2.83 0.39
N VAL A 409 -23.73 -3.61 0.14
CA VAL A 409 -25.06 -3.35 0.70
C VAL A 409 -25.15 -3.97 2.09
N GLU A 410 -25.36 -3.16 3.13
CA GLU A 410 -25.44 -3.62 4.51
C GLU A 410 -26.85 -3.51 5.09
N ASN A 411 -27.64 -2.54 4.61
CA ASN A 411 -28.99 -2.28 5.09
C ASN A 411 -29.81 -1.52 4.02
N ASP A 412 -31.09 -1.24 4.30
CA ASP A 412 -32.01 -0.61 3.35
C ASP A 412 -31.72 0.89 3.08
N TRP A 413 -30.80 1.54 3.81
CA TRP A 413 -30.32 2.88 3.45
C TRP A 413 -29.35 2.86 2.26
N HIS A 414 -28.72 1.71 2.00
CA HIS A 414 -27.71 1.52 0.97
C HIS A 414 -28.30 1.33 -0.42
N ILE A 415 -29.62 1.28 -0.59
CA ILE A 415 -30.28 1.18 -1.89
C ILE A 415 -31.18 2.39 -2.03
N GLY A 416 -31.10 3.13 -3.13
CA GLY A 416 -32.01 4.24 -3.36
C GLY A 416 -32.20 4.60 -4.82
N THR A 417 -33.15 5.49 -5.05
CA THR A 417 -33.58 5.90 -6.38
C THR A 417 -33.51 7.42 -6.50
N LEU A 418 -32.93 7.90 -7.60
CA LEU A 418 -32.97 9.29 -8.01
C LEU A 418 -34.10 9.51 -9.00
N LYS A 419 -34.92 10.54 -8.75
CA LYS A 419 -35.97 11.00 -9.67
C LYS A 419 -35.84 12.49 -9.91
N LEU A 420 -36.21 12.94 -11.12
CA LEU A 420 -36.35 14.36 -11.43
C LEU A 420 -37.46 14.98 -10.60
N GLU A 421 -37.20 16.19 -10.12
CA GLU A 421 -38.18 17.02 -9.43
C GLU A 421 -37.89 18.50 -9.68
N THR A 422 -38.77 19.37 -9.23
CA THR A 422 -38.51 20.80 -9.09
C THR A 422 -38.08 21.09 -7.66
N VAL A 423 -36.86 21.60 -7.48
CA VAL A 423 -36.31 22.05 -6.19
C VAL A 423 -36.08 23.55 -6.30
N ASP A 424 -36.66 24.33 -5.38
CA ASP A 424 -36.59 25.80 -5.37
C ASP A 424 -36.93 26.46 -6.72
N GLY A 425 -37.95 25.94 -7.40
CA GLY A 425 -38.41 26.46 -8.70
C GLY A 425 -37.50 26.14 -9.88
N LYS A 426 -36.48 25.29 -9.71
CA LYS A 426 -35.54 24.86 -10.76
C LYS A 426 -35.53 23.33 -10.89
N PRO A 427 -35.08 22.79 -12.04
CA PRO A 427 -34.83 21.36 -12.16
C PRO A 427 -33.86 20.87 -11.08
N GLY A 428 -34.26 19.85 -10.34
CA GLY A 428 -33.50 19.21 -9.28
C GLY A 428 -33.75 17.71 -9.27
N LEU A 429 -33.27 17.05 -8.22
CA LEU A 429 -33.42 15.61 -8.03
C LEU A 429 -33.92 15.33 -6.61
N ARG A 430 -34.63 14.22 -6.45
CA ARG A 430 -34.99 13.66 -5.15
C ARG A 430 -34.39 12.28 -5.01
N TRP A 431 -33.67 12.07 -3.91
CA TRP A 431 -33.24 10.75 -3.49
C TRP A 431 -34.30 10.14 -2.57
N THR A 432 -34.57 8.86 -2.76
CA THR A 432 -35.37 8.04 -1.84
C THR A 432 -34.67 6.71 -1.64
N ASN A 433 -34.29 6.38 -0.40
CA ASN A 433 -33.71 5.07 -0.10
C ASN A 433 -34.80 4.01 0.15
N LYS A 434 -34.41 2.73 0.18
CA LYS A 434 -35.31 1.60 0.40
C LYS A 434 -35.90 1.58 1.82
N ALA A 435 -35.24 2.23 2.78
CA ALA A 435 -35.78 2.49 4.12
C ALA A 435 -36.88 3.59 4.15
N GLY A 436 -37.15 4.25 3.02
CA GLY A 436 -38.19 5.27 2.87
C GLY A 436 -37.76 6.70 3.21
N ALA A 437 -36.51 6.92 3.63
CA ALA A 437 -35.98 8.27 3.82
C ALA A 437 -35.79 8.96 2.47
N THR A 438 -36.16 10.23 2.40
CA THR A 438 -36.10 11.02 1.17
C THR A 438 -35.55 12.41 1.42
N TRP A 439 -34.77 12.94 0.48
CA TRP A 439 -34.27 14.30 0.54
C TRP A 439 -34.01 14.90 -0.85
N THR A 440 -33.97 16.23 -0.89
CA THR A 440 -33.71 17.03 -2.09
C THR A 440 -32.22 17.09 -2.44
N LEU A 441 -31.94 17.15 -3.75
CA LEU A 441 -30.62 17.29 -4.32
C LEU A 441 -30.60 18.39 -5.40
N THR A 442 -29.73 19.37 -5.22
CA THR A 442 -29.54 20.47 -6.16
C THR A 442 -28.31 20.22 -7.03
N PRO A 443 -28.44 20.13 -8.37
CA PRO A 443 -27.32 19.80 -9.24
C PRO A 443 -26.34 20.97 -9.42
N ASP A 444 -25.05 20.67 -9.32
CA ASP A 444 -23.93 21.55 -9.69
C ASP A 444 -23.01 20.74 -10.63
N LEU A 445 -23.51 20.50 -11.85
CA LEU A 445 -22.85 19.64 -12.84
C LEU A 445 -21.50 20.19 -13.28
N ALA A 446 -21.29 21.52 -13.25
CA ALA A 446 -19.99 22.11 -13.53
C ALA A 446 -18.90 21.62 -12.57
N LYS A 447 -19.27 21.25 -11.33
CA LYS A 447 -18.40 20.64 -10.34
C LYS A 447 -18.56 19.11 -10.23
N GLY A 448 -19.46 18.52 -11.02
CA GLY A 448 -19.74 17.09 -10.98
C GLY A 448 -20.36 16.62 -9.65
N ILE A 449 -21.20 17.45 -9.01
CA ILE A 449 -21.81 17.12 -7.72
C ILE A 449 -23.33 17.38 -7.71
N LEU A 450 -24.02 16.70 -6.80
CA LEU A 450 -25.39 16.99 -6.38
C LEU A 450 -25.37 17.36 -4.90
N ARG A 451 -25.72 18.60 -4.58
CA ARG A 451 -25.70 19.14 -3.21
C ARG A 451 -26.91 18.63 -2.45
N THR A 452 -26.69 18.13 -1.23
CA THR A 452 -27.79 17.75 -0.33
C THR A 452 -28.51 18.95 0.21
N GLY A 453 -29.84 18.93 0.18
CA GLY A 453 -30.68 19.92 0.86
C GLY A 453 -30.69 19.74 2.38
N PRO A 454 -31.23 20.73 3.14
CA PRO A 454 -31.36 20.67 4.59
C PRO A 454 -32.23 19.52 5.13
N ASP A 455 -33.02 18.89 4.26
CA ASP A 455 -33.85 17.72 4.56
C ASP A 455 -33.08 16.38 4.51
N CYS A 456 -31.81 16.42 4.11
CA CYS A 456 -30.94 15.26 4.15
C CYS A 456 -30.47 14.96 5.59
N PRO A 457 -30.59 13.72 6.09
CA PRO A 457 -30.05 13.33 7.42
C PRO A 457 -28.55 13.54 7.57
N TYR A 458 -27.83 13.64 6.45
CA TYR A 458 -26.39 13.85 6.39
C TYR A 458 -26.02 15.30 6.05
N TYR A 459 -26.98 16.23 6.08
CA TYR A 459 -26.72 17.63 5.77
C TYR A 459 -25.78 18.23 6.81
N ASP A 460 -24.71 18.86 6.33
CA ASP A 460 -23.75 19.60 7.17
C ASP A 460 -23.82 21.08 6.81
N ALA A 461 -24.51 21.85 7.65
CA ALA A 461 -24.67 23.29 7.48
C ALA A 461 -23.35 24.08 7.53
N THR A 462 -22.27 23.47 8.04
CA THR A 462 -20.94 24.08 8.07
C THR A 462 -20.20 23.96 6.74
N ARG A 463 -20.73 23.17 5.78
CA ARG A 463 -20.13 22.96 4.46
C ARG A 463 -20.93 23.68 3.37
N PRO A 464 -20.27 24.48 2.51
CA PRO A 464 -20.96 25.19 1.41
C PRO A 464 -21.71 24.28 0.41
N ASP A 465 -21.29 23.01 0.29
CA ASP A 465 -21.88 22.01 -0.61
C ASP A 465 -22.59 20.87 0.16
N GLY A 466 -22.72 20.96 1.49
CA GLY A 466 -23.19 19.88 2.35
C GLY A 466 -22.29 18.63 2.31
N VAL A 467 -22.88 17.44 2.41
CA VAL A 467 -22.23 16.16 2.05
C VAL A 467 -22.76 15.77 0.68
N PRO A 468 -22.15 16.21 -0.44
CA PRO A 468 -22.76 16.03 -1.75
C PRO A 468 -22.60 14.61 -2.27
N PHE A 469 -23.50 14.21 -3.18
CA PHE A 469 -23.27 13.09 -4.08
C PHE A 469 -22.27 13.54 -5.14
N ARG A 470 -21.12 12.89 -5.25
CA ARG A 470 -20.15 13.15 -6.32
C ARG A 470 -20.45 12.25 -7.50
N ILE A 471 -20.65 12.82 -8.68
CA ILE A 471 -20.92 12.06 -9.90
C ILE A 471 -19.65 11.34 -10.33
N LEU A 472 -19.72 10.02 -10.44
CA LEU A 472 -18.67 9.20 -11.01
C LEU A 472 -18.97 9.01 -12.50
N LEU A 473 -17.98 9.33 -13.35
CA LEU A 473 -18.08 9.06 -14.78
C LEU A 473 -17.50 7.68 -15.11
N ARG A 474 -17.86 7.12 -16.26
CA ARG A 474 -17.32 5.84 -16.74
C ARG A 474 -15.93 6.05 -17.30
N ARG A 475 -15.07 5.04 -17.16
CA ARG A 475 -13.80 4.96 -17.90
C ARG A 475 -13.91 3.89 -19.00
N ASP A 476 -13.26 4.14 -20.14
CA ASP A 476 -13.06 3.10 -21.15
C ASP A 476 -12.04 2.05 -20.69
N ARG A 477 -11.81 1.01 -21.51
CA ARG A 477 -10.82 -0.07 -21.25
C ARG A 477 -9.37 0.39 -21.05
N ASN A 478 -9.07 1.64 -21.44
CA ASN A 478 -7.76 2.27 -21.30
C ASN A 478 -7.72 3.27 -20.14
N GLY A 479 -8.84 3.45 -19.44
CA GLY A 479 -8.94 4.36 -18.31
C GLY A 479 -9.24 5.80 -18.73
N ASN A 480 -9.62 6.07 -19.97
CA ASN A 480 -10.02 7.41 -20.38
C ASN A 480 -11.45 7.69 -19.91
N TRP A 481 -11.67 8.89 -19.37
CA TRP A 481 -13.01 9.31 -18.95
C TRP A 481 -13.95 9.46 -20.14
N LEU A 482 -15.15 8.88 -20.02
CA LEU A 482 -16.27 9.04 -20.91
C LEU A 482 -17.30 9.97 -20.27
N PRO A 483 -18.08 10.77 -21.03
CA PRO A 483 -19.14 11.62 -20.49
C PRO A 483 -20.41 10.79 -20.18
N GLU A 484 -20.23 9.67 -19.48
CA GLU A 484 -21.29 8.71 -19.15
C GLU A 484 -21.25 8.45 -17.65
N VAL A 485 -22.41 8.38 -16.99
CA VAL A 485 -22.50 8.21 -15.53
C VAL A 485 -22.26 6.75 -15.15
N ASP A 486 -21.37 6.52 -14.21
CA ASP A 486 -21.00 5.22 -13.64
C ASP A 486 -21.52 5.02 -12.21
N GLY A 487 -22.05 6.08 -11.60
CA GLY A 487 -22.60 6.04 -10.25
C GLY A 487 -22.29 7.31 -9.45
N PHE A 488 -22.27 7.18 -8.12
CA PHE A 488 -21.93 8.26 -7.21
C PHE A 488 -20.97 7.84 -6.11
N ALA A 489 -20.19 8.77 -5.59
CA ALA A 489 -19.58 8.64 -4.27
C ALA A 489 -20.39 9.49 -3.28
N PHE A 490 -20.88 8.87 -2.21
CA PHE A 490 -21.68 9.53 -1.18
C PHE A 490 -21.44 8.88 0.18
N HIS A 491 -21.27 9.70 1.22
CA HIS A 491 -21.07 9.26 2.60
C HIS A 491 -20.04 8.12 2.78
N GLY A 492 -18.85 8.28 2.19
CA GLY A 492 -17.73 7.35 2.40
C GLY A 492 -17.79 6.06 1.58
N GLY A 493 -18.71 5.94 0.62
CA GLY A 493 -18.68 4.81 -0.30
C GLY A 493 -19.31 5.06 -1.67
N ARG A 494 -19.21 4.03 -2.52
CA ARG A 494 -19.61 4.06 -3.93
C ARG A 494 -21.03 3.50 -4.09
N TYR A 495 -21.87 4.25 -4.79
CA TYR A 495 -23.20 3.86 -5.22
C TYR A 495 -23.20 3.54 -6.70
N ALA A 496 -23.30 2.26 -7.06
CA ALA A 496 -23.35 1.77 -8.43
C ALA A 496 -24.81 1.65 -8.93
N PRO A 497 -25.10 1.91 -10.21
CA PRO A 497 -26.44 1.72 -10.78
C PRO A 497 -26.85 0.24 -10.76
N THR A 498 -28.10 -0.06 -10.44
CA THR A 498 -28.61 -1.44 -10.32
C THR A 498 -29.27 -1.99 -11.59
N GLY A 499 -29.18 -1.25 -12.70
CA GLY A 499 -29.72 -1.61 -14.02
C GLY A 499 -30.07 -0.35 -14.82
N LYS A 500 -29.83 -0.39 -16.13
CA LYS A 500 -30.57 0.41 -17.11
C LYS A 500 -31.63 -0.47 -17.77
#